data_AF-A0A7S4MK37-F1
#
_entry.id   AF-A0A7S4MK37-F1
#
_cell.length_a   1.000
_cell.length_b   1.000
_cell.length_c   1.000
_cell.angle_alpha   90.00
_cell.angle_beta   90.00
_cell.angle_gamma   90.00
#
_symmetry.space_group_name_H-M   'P 1'
#
loop_
_entity.id
_entity.type
_entity.pdbx_description
1 polymer ?
#
loop_
_entity_poly.entity_id
_entity_poly.type
_entity_poly.pdbx_seq_one_letter_code
_entity_poly.pdbx_strand_id
1 'polypeptide(L)'
;LGVAVEGPGQYILGIIDPLQRWDWRKRLERLCKMVLYCRCSAHQRHGMSAVPPYEYARRFHLMVGVKLLGFSREDVLRDWDDEEALRRDVQSRAAERHVTTILTDS
;
A
#
# COMPACT_ATOMS: atom_id res chain seq x y z
N LEU A 1 25.56 4.25 31.86
CA LEU A 1 25.14 3.27 30.85
C LEU A 1 23.80 2.71 31.27
N GLY A 2 22.73 2.92 30.48
CA GLY A 2 21.41 2.36 30.77
C GLY A 2 21.26 1.01 30.08
N VAL A 3 20.93 -0.03 30.84
CA VAL A 3 20.61 -1.35 30.29
C VAL A 3 19.17 -1.28 29.78
N ALA A 4 18.96 -1.45 28.48
CA ALA A 4 17.62 -1.62 27.93
C ALA A 4 17.14 -3.04 28.26
N VAL A 5 16.11 -3.14 29.08
CA VAL A 5 15.43 -4.40 29.39
C VAL A 5 14.21 -4.48 28.50
N GLU A 6 14.24 -5.34 27.49
CA GLU A 6 13.10 -5.63 26.63
C GLU A 6 12.41 -6.91 27.14
N GLY A 7 11.15 -6.78 27.56
CA GLY A 7 10.29 -7.88 27.96
C GLY A 7 9.23 -8.17 26.87
N PRO A 8 8.58 -9.35 26.90
CA PRO A 8 7.49 -9.66 25.98
C PRO A 8 6.33 -8.69 26.19
N GLY A 9 6.15 -7.75 25.26
CA GLY A 9 5.02 -6.84 25.20
C GLY A 9 3.88 -7.43 24.37
N GLN A 10 2.64 -7.29 24.85
CA GLN A 10 1.47 -7.57 24.03
C GLN A 10 1.09 -6.31 23.26
N TYR A 11 1.12 -6.39 21.92
CA TYR A 11 0.76 -5.28 21.04
C TYR A 11 -0.55 -5.59 20.32
N ILE A 12 -1.49 -4.65 20.36
CA ILE A 12 -2.72 -4.70 19.57
C ILE A 12 -2.54 -3.71 18.41
N LEU A 13 -2.61 -4.22 17.17
CA LEU A 13 -2.45 -3.43 15.96
C LEU A 13 -3.79 -3.36 15.21
N GLY A 14 -4.06 -2.21 14.59
CA GLY A 14 -5.25 -2.00 13.79
C GLY A 14 -5.03 -0.90 12.75
N ILE A 15 -5.67 -1.05 11.59
CA ILE A 15 -5.72 -0.01 10.57
C ILE A 15 -6.81 0.98 10.95
N ILE A 16 -6.50 2.27 10.91
CA ILE A 16 -7.42 3.36 11.25
C ILE A 16 -7.74 4.14 9.97
N ASP A 17 -8.93 4.73 9.93
CA ASP A 17 -9.42 5.60 8.84
C ASP A 17 -9.42 4.93 7.43
N PRO A 18 -10.07 3.78 7.24
CA PRO A 18 -10.18 3.14 5.92
C PRO A 18 -11.14 3.89 4.96
N LEU A 19 -11.93 4.85 5.46
CA LEU A 19 -12.98 5.51 4.69
C LEU A 19 -12.48 6.70 3.86
N GLN A 20 -11.22 7.12 4.04
CA GLN A 20 -10.66 8.26 3.34
C GLN A 20 -10.42 7.95 1.84
N ARG A 21 -11.33 8.42 0.98
CA ARG A 21 -11.25 8.22 -0.48
C ARG A 21 -10.26 9.18 -1.17
N TRP A 22 -9.70 8.71 -2.30
CA TRP A 22 -8.85 9.50 -3.18
C TRP A 22 -9.66 10.33 -4.18
N ASP A 23 -10.35 11.34 -3.66
CA ASP A 23 -11.21 12.21 -4.46
C ASP A 23 -10.41 13.33 -5.15
N TRP A 24 -11.06 14.06 -6.06
CA TRP A 24 -10.50 15.24 -6.73
C TRP A 24 -9.95 16.29 -5.75
N ARG A 25 -10.60 16.45 -4.59
CA ARG A 25 -10.11 17.30 -3.50
C ARG A 25 -8.73 16.86 -3.00
N LYS A 26 -8.49 15.55 -2.88
CA LYS A 26 -7.19 15.00 -2.47
C LYS A 26 -6.13 15.11 -3.54
N ARG A 27 -6.53 15.02 -4.82
CA ARG A 27 -5.63 15.32 -5.95
C ARG A 27 -5.19 16.78 -5.94
N LEU A 28 -6.10 17.71 -5.66
CA LEU A 28 -5.78 19.13 -5.51
C LEU A 28 -4.89 19.36 -4.29
N GLU A 29 -5.18 18.74 -3.14
CA GLU A 29 -4.33 18.79 -1.95
C GLU A 29 -2.90 18.34 -2.26
N ARG A 30 -2.73 17.25 -3.03
CA ARG A 30 -1.43 16.79 -3.51
C ARG A 30 -0.76 17.83 -4.41
N LEU A 31 -1.49 18.44 -5.34
CA LEU A 31 -0.95 19.48 -6.22
C LEU A 31 -0.47 20.69 -5.41
N CYS A 32 -1.30 21.19 -4.49
CA CYS A 32 -0.94 22.27 -3.58
C CYS A 32 0.29 21.90 -2.74
N LYS A 33 0.35 20.68 -2.19
CA LYS A 33 1.52 20.22 -1.43
C LYS A 33 2.79 20.14 -2.29
N MET A 34 2.69 19.70 -3.54
CA MET A 34 3.86 19.69 -4.44
C MET A 34 4.35 21.09 -4.77
N VAL A 35 3.43 22.01 -5.04
CA VAL A 35 3.73 23.40 -5.44
C VAL A 35 4.24 24.22 -4.26
N LEU A 36 3.53 24.22 -3.12
CA LEU A 36 3.86 25.04 -1.95
C LEU A 36 5.18 24.61 -1.29
N TYR A 37 5.48 23.31 -1.27
CA TYR A 37 6.73 22.82 -0.69
C TYR A 37 7.87 22.69 -1.71
N CYS A 38 7.69 23.17 -2.96
CA CYS A 38 8.66 23.04 -4.06
C CYS A 38 9.22 21.61 -4.21
N ARG A 39 8.38 20.60 -3.95
CA ARG A 39 8.77 19.17 -3.91
C ARG A 39 8.76 18.55 -5.32
N CYS A 40 9.26 19.29 -6.31
CA CYS A 40 9.29 18.87 -7.72
C CYS A 40 10.39 17.84 -8.02
N SER A 41 11.40 17.72 -7.16
CA SER A 41 12.46 16.72 -7.29
C SER A 41 11.98 15.34 -6.84
N ALA A 42 12.16 14.31 -7.67
CA ALA A 42 11.72 12.93 -7.43
C ALA A 42 12.19 12.37 -6.08
N HIS A 43 13.31 12.87 -5.54
CA HIS A 43 13.85 12.46 -4.27
C HIS A 43 12.96 12.85 -3.06
N GLN A 44 12.27 14.00 -3.16
CA GLN A 44 11.45 14.58 -2.10
C GLN A 44 10.00 14.03 -2.02
N ARG A 45 9.61 13.20 -3.00
CA ARG A 45 8.28 12.55 -3.06
C ARG A 45 8.10 11.42 -2.06
N HIS A 46 9.19 10.80 -1.61
CA HIS A 46 9.20 9.62 -0.74
C HIS A 46 8.60 9.83 0.66
N GLY A 47 8.34 11.07 1.06
CA GLY A 47 7.76 11.42 2.36
C GLY A 47 6.28 11.84 2.34
N MET A 48 5.63 11.95 1.17
CA MET A 48 4.25 12.47 1.11
C MET A 48 3.20 11.37 1.19
N SER A 49 2.23 11.50 2.09
CA SER A 49 1.10 10.55 2.20
C SER A 49 -0.02 10.82 1.19
N ALA A 50 -0.05 12.02 0.59
CA ALA A 50 -1.01 12.37 -0.46
C ALA A 50 -0.56 11.77 -1.80
N VAL A 51 -0.69 10.46 -1.94
CA VAL A 51 -0.37 9.69 -3.15
C VAL A 51 -1.54 8.77 -3.51
N PRO A 52 -1.60 8.23 -4.74
CA PRO A 52 -2.63 7.27 -5.12
C PRO A 52 -2.71 6.10 -4.13
N PRO A 53 -3.91 5.53 -3.88
CA PRO A 53 -4.12 4.50 -2.86
C PRO A 53 -3.17 3.30 -2.97
N TYR A 54 -2.94 2.82 -4.19
CA TYR A 54 -2.03 1.70 -4.44
C TYR A 54 -0.59 2.02 -4.02
N GLU A 55 -0.09 3.21 -4.36
CA GLU A 55 1.26 3.65 -3.99
C GLU A 55 1.39 3.83 -2.46
N TYR A 56 0.34 4.36 -1.83
CA TYR A 56 0.28 4.46 -0.37
C TYR A 56 0.32 3.09 0.30
N ALA A 57 -0.51 2.15 -0.15
CA ALA A 57 -0.59 0.79 0.39
C ALA A 57 0.75 0.06 0.29
N ARG A 58 1.43 0.16 -0.86
CA ARG A 58 2.76 -0.45 -1.06
C ARG A 58 3.81 0.11 -0.09
N ARG A 59 3.81 1.43 0.11
CA ARG A 59 4.74 2.10 1.03
C ARG A 59 4.43 1.79 2.49
N PHE A 60 3.14 1.71 2.83
CA PHE A 60 2.67 1.34 4.16
C PHE A 60 3.10 -0.09 4.51
N HIS A 61 2.85 -1.03 3.61
CA HIS A 61 3.27 -2.43 3.77
C HIS A 61 4.79 -2.55 3.99
N LEU A 62 5.59 -1.85 3.17
CA LEU A 62 7.04 -1.81 3.32
C LEU A 62 7.49 -1.21 4.67
N MET A 63 6.87 -0.11 5.08
CA MET A 63 7.19 0.56 6.35
C MET A 63 6.85 -0.33 7.55
N VAL A 64 5.67 -0.94 7.56
CA VAL A 64 5.23 -1.83 8.64
C VAL A 64 6.11 -3.07 8.70
N GLY A 65 6.29 -3.77 7.57
CA GLY A 65 7.08 -5.00 7.55
C GLY A 65 8.52 -4.78 7.99
N VAL A 66 9.21 -3.78 7.41
CA VAL A 66 10.64 -3.57 7.68
C VAL A 66 10.88 -2.84 9.00
N LYS A 67 10.18 -1.72 9.25
CA LYS A 67 10.50 -0.86 10.41
C LYS A 67 9.76 -1.24 11.67
N LEU A 68 8.50 -1.69 11.57
CA LEU A 68 7.68 -1.99 12.73
C LEU A 68 7.84 -3.45 13.17
N LEU A 69 7.87 -4.37 12.21
CA LEU A 69 7.91 -5.82 12.48
C LEU A 69 9.32 -6.43 12.34
N GLY A 70 10.27 -5.69 11.76
CA GLY A 70 11.67 -6.13 11.66
C GLY A 70 11.94 -7.20 10.60
N PHE A 71 11.03 -7.41 9.64
CA PHE A 71 11.24 -8.33 8.53
C PHE A 71 12.28 -7.80 7.53
N SER A 72 12.89 -8.72 6.78
CA SER A 72 13.75 -8.39 5.65
C SER A 72 12.97 -7.60 4.60
N ARG A 73 13.65 -6.65 3.95
CA ARG A 73 13.08 -5.89 2.84
C ARG A 73 12.68 -6.80 1.68
N GLU A 74 13.49 -7.80 1.40
CA GLU A 74 13.30 -8.75 0.30
C GLU A 74 12.04 -9.61 0.53
N ASP A 75 11.82 -10.08 1.76
CA ASP A 75 10.65 -10.90 2.09
C ASP A 75 9.36 -10.09 2.03
N VAL A 76 9.38 -8.85 2.52
CA VAL A 76 8.22 -7.94 2.43
C VAL A 76 7.89 -7.57 0.98
N LEU A 77 8.89 -7.42 0.12
CA LEU A 77 8.66 -7.17 -1.30
C LEU A 77 8.11 -8.41 -2.02
N ARG A 78 8.61 -9.60 -1.68
CA ARG A 78 8.11 -10.86 -2.22
C ARG A 78 6.64 -11.07 -1.88
N ASP A 79 6.26 -10.87 -0.61
CA ASP A 79 4.86 -10.96 -0.16
C ASP A 79 3.93 -10.05 -0.98
N TRP A 80 4.36 -8.81 -1.21
CA TRP A 80 3.59 -7.86 -2.04
C TRP A 80 3.43 -8.34 -3.49
N ASP A 81 4.50 -8.84 -4.10
CA ASP A 81 4.50 -9.28 -5.49
C ASP A 81 3.67 -10.57 -5.68
N ASP A 82 3.75 -11.50 -4.73
CA ASP A 82 2.96 -12.74 -4.70
C ASP A 82 1.46 -12.44 -4.58
N GLU A 83 1.08 -11.54 -3.66
CA GLU A 83 -0.31 -11.05 -3.53
C GLU A 83 -0.81 -10.39 -4.82
N GLU A 84 0.05 -9.66 -5.53
CA GLU A 84 -0.32 -9.00 -6.77
C GLU A 84 -0.50 -10.00 -7.93
N ALA A 85 0.37 -11.00 -8.02
CA ALA A 85 0.23 -12.11 -8.96
C ALA A 85 -1.10 -12.85 -8.72
N LEU A 86 -1.41 -13.17 -7.46
CA LEU A 86 -2.66 -13.82 -7.09
C LEU A 86 -3.88 -12.99 -7.50
N ARG A 87 -3.86 -11.67 -7.27
CA ARG A 87 -4.96 -10.78 -7.68
C ARG A 87 -5.19 -10.78 -9.18
N ARG A 88 -4.12 -10.77 -9.98
CA ARG A 88 -4.21 -10.85 -11.45
C ARG A 88 -4.79 -12.18 -11.90
N ASP A 89 -4.35 -13.28 -11.30
CA ASP A 89 -4.84 -14.62 -11.61
C ASP A 89 -6.32 -14.80 -11.26
N VAL A 90 -6.76 -14.23 -10.14
CA VAL A 90 -8.18 -14.25 -9.77
C VAL A 90 -9.00 -13.43 -10.78
N GLN A 91 -8.51 -12.28 -11.20
CA GLN A 91 -9.18 -11.42 -12.18
C GLN A 91 -9.27 -12.06 -13.57
N SER A 92 -8.21 -12.71 -14.05
CA SER A 92 -8.21 -13.42 -15.33
C SER A 92 -9.21 -14.57 -15.33
N ARG A 93 -9.21 -15.41 -14.28
CA ARG A 93 -10.17 -16.50 -14.11
C ARG A 93 -11.62 -16.01 -14.02
N ALA A 94 -11.85 -14.88 -13.37
CA ALA A 94 -13.18 -14.27 -13.29
C ALA A 94 -13.65 -13.78 -14.67
N ALA A 95 -12.76 -13.18 -15.47
CA ALA A 95 -13.06 -12.75 -16.83
C ALA A 95 -13.34 -13.94 -17.76
N GLU A 96 -12.54 -15.00 -17.68
CA GLU A 96 -12.75 -16.24 -18.45
C GLU A 96 -14.12 -16.85 -18.15
N ARG A 97 -14.48 -16.96 -16.86
CA ARG A 97 -15.80 -17.45 -16.44
C ARG A 97 -16.93 -16.60 -16.99
N HIS A 98 -16.79 -15.28 -16.97
CA HIS A 98 -17.80 -14.36 -17.48
C HIS A 98 -18.01 -14.52 -18.99
N VAL A 99 -16.94 -14.72 -19.75
CA VAL A 99 -17.00 -15.01 -21.20
C VAL A 99 -17.67 -16.35 -21.46
N THR A 100 -17.33 -17.40 -20.70
CA THR A 100 -17.97 -18.71 -20.86
C THR A 100 -19.48 -18.65 -20.62
N THR A 101 -19.92 -17.94 -19.56
CA THR A 101 -21.36 -17.77 -19.28
C THR A 101 -22.11 -17.11 -20.43
N ILE A 102 -21.53 -16.07 -21.06
CA ILE A 102 -22.16 -15.38 -22.19
C ILE A 102 -22.30 -16.31 -23.41
N LEU A 103 -21.31 -17.17 -23.67
CA LEU A 103 -21.31 -18.06 -24.83
C LEU A 103 -22.20 -19.30 -24.66
N THR A 104 -22.51 -19.71 -23.43
CA THR A 104 -23.38 -20.86 -23.15
C THR A 104 -24.88 -20.50 -23.09
N ASP A 105 -25.21 -19.21 -23.07
CA ASP A 105 -26.58 -18.67 -22.96
C ASP A 105 -27.08 -18.06 -24.30
N SER A 106 -26.44 -18.41 -25.43
CA SER A 106 -26.81 -18.08 -26.81
C SER A 106 -27.04 -19.34 -27.63
#